data_AF-A0A960DZ17-F1
#
_entry.id   AF-A0A960DZ17-F1
#
_cell.length_a   1.000
_cell.length_b   1.000
_cell.length_c   1.000
_cell.angle_alpha   90.00
_cell.angle_beta   90.00
_cell.angle_gamma   90.00
#
_symmetry.space_group_name_H-M   'P 1'
#
loop_
_entity.id
_entity.type
_entity.pdbx_description
1 polymer ?
#
loop_
_entity_poly.entity_id
_entity_poly.type
_entity_poly.pdbx_seq_one_letter_code
_entity_poly.pdbx_strand_id
1 'polypeptide(L)'
;MSLFAASEFPPLSHIVNWPGFIGDGTWWEINKVVLIYGFATLFTLLIFFIGGRKKALVPTGMQNVAEMSVEFIEDGIVMETMGKDGLKYTPYLTSLFFFIFFCNIFEIIPVFQMPATARIALPAFLAIMAYLIYHGAGMRSHGFFGYFKHALIPPGVP
;
A
#
# COMPACT_ATOMS: atom_id res chain seq x y z
N MET A 1 26.38 -1.15 44.85
CA MET A 1 26.44 -0.56 43.50
C MET A 1 25.38 -1.28 42.67
N SER A 2 24.36 -0.54 42.27
CA SER A 2 22.95 -0.97 42.30
C SER A 2 22.51 -1.89 41.16
N LEU A 3 21.72 -2.91 41.51
CA LEU A 3 20.84 -3.71 40.63
C LEU A 3 19.82 -2.86 39.81
N PHE A 4 19.81 -1.54 40.00
CA PHE A 4 19.00 -0.55 39.29
C PHE A 4 19.63 -0.04 37.97
N ALA A 5 20.87 -0.41 37.64
CA ALA A 5 21.47 -0.06 36.35
C ALA A 5 20.85 -0.84 35.16
N ALA A 6 20.07 -1.90 35.43
CA ALA A 6 19.35 -2.69 34.43
C ALA A 6 17.90 -2.21 34.19
N SER A 7 17.44 -1.15 34.88
CA SER A 7 16.07 -0.62 34.73
C SER A 7 15.94 0.56 33.76
N GLU A 8 17.04 1.02 33.16
CA GLU A 8 16.96 2.00 32.07
C GLU A 8 16.59 1.24 30.79
N PHE A 9 15.28 1.15 30.53
CA PHE A 9 14.79 0.66 29.24
C PHE A 9 15.42 1.50 28.14
N PRO A 10 16.01 0.88 27.10
CA PRO A 10 16.50 1.64 25.96
C PRO A 10 15.35 2.48 25.41
N PRO A 11 15.61 3.72 24.97
CA PRO A 11 14.57 4.55 24.41
C PRO A 11 13.89 3.83 23.25
N LEU A 12 12.56 4.00 23.12
CA LEU A 12 11.75 3.41 22.05
C LEU A 12 12.35 3.66 20.65
N SER A 13 13.09 4.77 20.50
CA SER A 13 13.81 5.11 19.27
C SER A 13 14.78 4.02 18.83
N HIS A 14 15.36 3.21 19.71
CA HIS A 14 16.25 2.11 19.33
C HIS A 14 15.49 0.93 18.66
N ILE A 15 14.18 0.81 18.90
CA ILE A 15 13.33 -0.20 18.26
C ILE A 15 12.80 0.34 16.92
N VAL A 16 12.65 1.66 16.79
CA VAL A 16 12.05 2.32 15.61
C VAL A 16 13.09 2.89 14.63
N ASN A 17 14.31 3.16 15.09
CA ASN A 17 15.44 3.61 14.27
C ASN A 17 16.38 2.44 14.08
N TRP A 18 16.34 1.87 12.87
CA TRP A 18 17.21 0.79 12.47
C TRP A 18 18.40 1.35 11.70
N PRO A 19 19.61 0.85 11.96
CA PRO A 19 20.81 1.32 11.29
C PRO A 19 20.73 1.07 9.79
N GLY A 20 21.24 2.03 9.01
CA GLY A 20 21.41 1.90 7.58
C GLY A 20 22.46 0.84 7.23
N PHE A 21 22.20 0.04 6.20
CA PHE A 21 23.22 -0.81 5.59
C PHE A 21 24.18 0.02 4.72
N ILE A 22 23.65 1.05 4.06
CA ILE A 22 24.39 1.93 3.14
C ILE A 22 23.94 3.37 3.40
N GLY A 23 24.90 4.27 3.57
CA GLY A 23 24.62 5.71 3.76
C GLY A 23 23.92 6.01 5.10
N ASP A 24 24.33 5.36 6.18
CA ASP A 24 23.77 5.57 7.52
C ASP A 24 23.77 7.05 7.91
N GLY A 25 22.62 7.57 8.36
CA GLY A 25 22.45 8.98 8.75
C GLY A 25 22.31 9.96 7.59
N THR A 26 22.23 9.49 6.35
CA THR A 26 21.93 10.32 5.17
C THR A 26 20.45 10.23 4.78
N TRP A 27 19.95 11.18 3.98
CA TRP A 27 18.56 11.16 3.55
C TRP A 27 18.23 10.05 2.52
N TRP A 28 19.25 9.45 1.90
CA TRP A 28 19.13 8.31 0.96
C TRP A 28 19.56 6.99 1.62
N GLU A 29 19.57 6.91 2.95
CA GLU A 29 19.93 5.72 3.69
C GLU A 29 19.11 4.50 3.26
N ILE A 30 19.82 3.41 2.94
CA ILE A 30 19.20 2.12 2.66
C ILE A 30 19.26 1.29 3.93
N ASN A 31 18.14 1.28 4.67
CA ASN A 31 17.93 0.40 5.80
C ASN A 31 16.96 -0.74 5.46
N LYS A 32 16.70 -1.60 6.44
CA LYS A 32 15.82 -2.77 6.29
C LYS A 32 14.41 -2.40 5.79
N VAL A 33 13.88 -1.25 6.19
CA VAL A 33 12.55 -0.79 5.76
C VAL A 33 12.52 -0.56 4.24
N VAL A 34 13.53 0.14 3.72
CA VAL A 34 13.65 0.43 2.29
C VAL A 34 13.77 -0.86 1.46
N LEU A 35 14.51 -1.84 1.96
CA LEU A 35 14.60 -3.15 1.31
C LEU A 35 13.24 -3.87 1.26
N ILE A 36 12.45 -3.82 2.35
CA ILE A 36 11.11 -4.40 2.37
C ILE A 36 10.20 -3.73 1.35
N TYR A 37 10.21 -2.40 1.25
CA TYR A 37 9.45 -1.68 0.22
C TYR A 37 9.88 -2.08 -1.20
N GLY A 38 11.18 -2.23 -1.41
CA GLY A 38 11.75 -2.70 -2.67
C GLY A 38 11.27 -4.11 -3.02
N PHE A 39 11.32 -5.04 -2.07
CA PHE A 39 10.85 -6.41 -2.29
C PHE A 39 9.33 -6.51 -2.46
N ALA A 40 8.54 -5.75 -1.69
CA ALA A 40 7.09 -5.69 -1.85
C ALA A 40 6.70 -5.20 -3.26
N THR A 41 7.39 -4.16 -3.74
CA THR A 41 7.21 -3.64 -5.10
C THR A 41 7.63 -4.67 -6.14
N LEU A 42 8.81 -5.29 -5.97
CA LEU A 42 9.34 -6.29 -6.88
C LEU A 42 8.41 -7.50 -6.99
N PHE A 43 7.94 -8.06 -5.87
CA PHE A 43 7.05 -9.21 -5.87
C PHE A 43 5.68 -8.90 -6.49
N THR A 44 5.14 -7.71 -6.21
CA THR A 44 3.92 -7.24 -6.88
C THR A 44 4.12 -7.22 -8.40
N LEU A 45 5.20 -6.59 -8.88
CA LEU A 45 5.51 -6.55 -10.31
C LEU A 45 5.73 -7.94 -10.91
N LEU A 46 6.44 -8.83 -10.21
CA LEU A 46 6.70 -10.19 -10.68
C LEU A 46 5.41 -11.01 -10.83
N ILE A 47 4.48 -10.92 -9.89
CA ILE A 47 3.21 -11.65 -9.97
C ILE A 47 2.44 -11.24 -11.22
N PHE A 48 2.24 -9.94 -11.45
CA PHE A 48 1.45 -9.48 -12.59
C PHE A 48 2.20 -9.59 -13.91
N PHE A 49 3.52 -9.43 -13.91
CA PHE A 49 4.35 -9.62 -15.10
C PHE A 49 4.41 -11.08 -15.54
N ILE A 50 4.60 -12.02 -14.61
CA ILE A 50 4.63 -13.45 -14.91
C ILE A 50 3.21 -13.96 -15.20
N GLY A 51 2.23 -13.53 -14.42
CA GLY A 51 0.82 -13.91 -14.59
C GLY A 51 0.25 -13.44 -15.92
N GLY A 52 0.55 -12.20 -16.34
CA GLY A 52 0.06 -11.64 -17.61
C GLY A 52 0.81 -12.10 -18.86
N ARG A 53 1.93 -12.83 -18.72
CA ARG A 53 2.71 -13.35 -19.87
C ARG A 53 2.03 -14.52 -20.57
N LYS A 54 1.33 -15.37 -19.82
CA LYS A 54 0.57 -16.50 -20.38
C LYS A 54 -0.86 -16.02 -20.65
N LYS A 55 -1.32 -16.24 -21.88
CA LYS A 55 -2.71 -15.96 -22.30
C LYS A 55 -3.42 -17.28 -22.62
N ALA A 56 -3.38 -18.22 -21.68
CA ALA A 56 -4.12 -19.46 -21.83
C ALA A 56 -5.60 -19.24 -21.55
N LEU A 57 -6.49 -19.91 -22.29
CA LEU A 57 -7.95 -19.82 -22.07
C LEU A 57 -8.38 -20.40 -20.72
N VAL A 58 -7.66 -21.40 -20.21
CA VAL A 58 -7.86 -21.95 -18.87
C VAL A 58 -6.65 -21.55 -18.02
N PRO A 59 -6.82 -20.62 -17.06
CA PRO A 59 -5.70 -20.09 -16.30
C PRO A 59 -5.14 -21.15 -15.35
N THR A 60 -3.81 -21.24 -15.28
CA THR A 60 -3.11 -22.15 -14.38
C THR A 60 -1.88 -21.48 -13.75
N GLY A 61 -1.51 -21.91 -12.54
CA GLY A 61 -0.34 -21.39 -11.82
C GLY A 61 -0.40 -19.88 -11.59
N MET A 62 0.65 -19.15 -12.02
CA MET A 62 0.75 -17.70 -11.82
C MET A 62 -0.28 -16.88 -12.58
N GLN A 63 -0.77 -17.36 -13.72
CA GLN A 63 -1.86 -16.69 -14.44
C GLN A 63 -3.13 -16.72 -13.59
N ASN A 64 -3.46 -17.88 -13.02
CA ASN A 64 -4.61 -18.04 -12.13
C ASN A 64 -4.51 -17.14 -10.89
N VAL A 65 -3.33 -17.07 -10.25
CA VAL A 65 -3.12 -16.16 -9.12
C VAL A 65 -3.38 -14.72 -9.53
N ALA A 66 -2.80 -14.26 -10.64
CA ALA A 66 -2.97 -12.88 -11.09
C ALA A 66 -4.43 -12.56 -11.48
N GLU A 67 -5.10 -13.44 -12.22
CA GLU A 67 -6.49 -13.25 -12.65
C GLU A 67 -7.46 -13.25 -11.46
N MET A 68 -7.40 -14.26 -10.58
CA MET A 68 -8.23 -14.29 -9.35
C MET A 68 -8.00 -13.06 -8.48
N SER A 69 -6.77 -12.54 -8.45
CA SER A 69 -6.45 -11.34 -7.70
C SER A 69 -7.07 -10.08 -8.29
N VAL A 70 -7.07 -9.96 -9.63
CA VAL A 70 -7.75 -8.85 -10.31
C VAL A 70 -9.26 -8.97 -10.11
N GLU A 71 -9.85 -10.15 -10.33
CA GLU A 71 -11.27 -10.41 -10.11
C GLU A 71 -11.70 -10.09 -8.68
N PHE A 72 -10.91 -10.46 -7.68
CA PHE A 72 -11.17 -10.11 -6.28
C PHE A 72 -11.27 -8.60 -6.06
N ILE A 73 -10.39 -7.82 -6.69
CA ILE A 73 -10.41 -6.36 -6.58
C ILE A 73 -11.56 -5.76 -7.40
N GLU A 74 -11.77 -6.25 -8.63
CA GLU A 74 -12.83 -5.74 -9.51
C GLU A 74 -14.22 -6.03 -8.94
N ASP A 75 -14.54 -7.31 -8.76
CA ASP A 75 -15.88 -7.73 -8.38
C ASP A 75 -16.10 -7.60 -6.88
N GLY A 76 -15.10 -7.92 -6.06
CA GLY A 76 -15.23 -7.92 -4.60
C GLY A 76 -15.10 -6.53 -3.95
N ILE A 77 -14.51 -5.56 -4.65
CA ILE A 77 -14.27 -4.22 -4.08
C ILE A 77 -14.80 -3.12 -4.99
N VAL A 78 -14.32 -3.03 -6.23
CA VAL A 78 -14.62 -1.89 -7.11
C VAL A 78 -16.09 -1.87 -7.48
N MET A 79 -16.64 -2.99 -7.93
CA MET A 79 -18.03 -3.08 -8.37
C MET A 79 -19.01 -2.84 -7.21
N GLU A 80 -18.71 -3.35 -6.02
CA GLU A 80 -19.54 -3.18 -4.82
C GLU A 80 -19.51 -1.74 -4.26
N THR A 81 -18.40 -1.02 -4.42
CA THR A 81 -18.21 0.32 -3.81
C THR A 81 -18.37 1.49 -4.78
N MET A 82 -17.94 1.32 -6.04
CA MET A 82 -17.86 2.38 -7.04
C MET A 82 -18.68 2.07 -8.31
N GLY A 83 -19.09 0.81 -8.49
CA GLY A 83 -19.75 0.34 -9.71
C GLY A 83 -18.84 0.35 -10.94
N LYS A 84 -19.44 0.20 -12.13
CA LYS A 84 -18.72 0.03 -13.40
C LYS A 84 -17.74 1.16 -13.73
N ASP A 85 -18.10 2.40 -13.40
CA ASP A 85 -17.24 3.57 -13.63
C ASP A 85 -15.95 3.54 -12.78
N GLY A 86 -15.95 2.72 -11.73
CA GLY A 86 -14.80 2.47 -10.85
C GLY A 86 -13.74 1.55 -11.44
N LEU A 87 -14.06 0.72 -12.44
CA LEU A 87 -13.14 -0.30 -13.00
C LEU A 87 -11.83 0.29 -13.55
N LYS A 88 -11.83 1.56 -13.94
CA LYS A 88 -10.61 2.28 -14.33
C LYS A 88 -9.58 2.43 -13.19
N TYR A 89 -10.00 2.28 -11.93
CA TYR A 89 -9.14 2.36 -10.75
C TYR A 89 -8.62 1.00 -10.29
N THR A 90 -9.05 -0.10 -10.91
CA THR A 90 -8.57 -1.45 -10.60
C THR A 90 -7.03 -1.53 -10.57
N PRO A 91 -6.28 -1.04 -11.57
CA PRO A 91 -4.82 -1.17 -11.56
C PRO A 91 -4.18 -0.50 -10.34
N TYR A 92 -4.71 0.66 -9.92
CA TYR A 92 -4.25 1.37 -8.73
C TYR A 92 -4.56 0.58 -7.46
N LEU A 93 -5.81 0.15 -7.28
CA LEU A 93 -6.24 -0.58 -6.08
C LEU A 93 -5.55 -1.94 -5.95
N THR A 94 -5.38 -2.67 -7.06
CA THR A 94 -4.62 -3.91 -7.09
C THR A 94 -3.17 -3.68 -6.68
N SER A 95 -2.49 -2.66 -7.23
CA SER A 95 -1.11 -2.36 -6.85
C SER A 95 -0.98 -1.98 -5.38
N LEU A 96 -1.92 -1.18 -4.86
CA LEU A 96 -1.96 -0.74 -3.47
C LEU A 96 -2.17 -1.93 -2.53
N PHE A 97 -3.12 -2.80 -2.85
CA PHE A 97 -3.41 -4.01 -2.08
C PHE A 97 -2.18 -4.91 -1.98
N PHE A 98 -1.58 -5.29 -3.12
CA PHE A 98 -0.43 -6.21 -3.10
C PHE A 98 0.81 -5.60 -2.47
N PHE A 99 1.06 -4.31 -2.68
CA PHE A 99 2.15 -3.62 -2.01
C PHE A 99 2.00 -3.70 -0.48
N ILE A 100 0.83 -3.35 0.05
CA ILE A 100 0.55 -3.41 1.49
C ILE A 100 0.59 -4.87 1.99
N PHE A 101 0.00 -5.79 1.24
CA PHE A 101 -0.01 -7.22 1.54
C PHE A 101 1.41 -7.75 1.74
N PHE A 102 2.33 -7.52 0.79
CA PHE A 102 3.71 -7.98 0.93
C PHE A 102 4.44 -7.29 2.07
N CYS A 103 4.24 -5.98 2.27
CA CYS A 103 4.80 -5.29 3.43
C CYS A 103 4.41 -5.98 4.74
N ASN A 104 3.15 -6.41 4.88
CA ASN A 104 2.66 -7.11 6.07
C ASN A 104 3.14 -8.58 6.15
N ILE A 105 3.28 -9.28 5.03
CA ILE A 105 3.81 -10.67 5.02
C ILE A 105 5.26 -10.71 5.52
N PHE A 106 6.08 -9.71 5.17
CA PHE A 106 7.47 -9.62 5.64
C PHE A 106 7.60 -9.45 7.16
N GLU A 107 6.53 -9.07 7.86
CA GLU A 107 6.52 -9.01 9.33
C GLU A 107 6.62 -10.39 9.97
N ILE A 108 6.13 -11.42 9.27
CA ILE A 108 6.06 -12.80 9.78
C ILE A 108 7.29 -13.61 9.34
N ILE A 109 7.93 -13.25 8.23
CA ILE A 109 9.08 -13.98 7.70
C ILE A 109 10.30 -13.77 8.64
N PRO A 110 10.89 -14.86 9.19
CA PRO A 110 12.13 -14.80 9.96
C PRO A 110 13.23 -14.08 9.14
N VAL A 111 14.17 -13.39 9.80
CA VAL A 111 15.18 -12.47 9.19
C VAL A 111 14.66 -11.05 8.93
N PHE A 112 13.45 -10.91 8.38
CA PHE A 112 12.84 -9.59 8.18
C PHE A 112 12.22 -9.10 9.48
N GLN A 113 11.18 -9.80 9.97
CA GLN A 113 10.46 -9.54 11.25
C GLN A 113 10.34 -8.06 11.59
N MET A 114 9.90 -7.27 10.61
CA MET A 114 9.91 -5.82 10.69
C MET A 114 8.60 -5.25 10.16
N PRO A 115 7.85 -4.48 10.97
CA PRO A 115 6.64 -3.84 10.53
C PRO A 115 6.97 -2.58 9.72
N ALA A 116 7.16 -2.76 8.41
CA ALA A 116 7.52 -1.67 7.51
C ALA A 116 6.41 -0.59 7.49
N THR A 117 5.15 -0.99 7.73
CA THR A 117 3.99 -0.09 7.84
C THR A 117 3.92 0.70 9.15
N ALA A 118 4.71 0.35 10.18
CA ALA A 118 4.71 1.07 11.47
C ALA A 118 5.32 2.48 11.38
N ARG A 119 6.10 2.77 10.32
CA ARG A 119 6.56 4.14 10.05
C ARG A 119 5.45 4.92 9.37
N ILE A 120 4.86 5.87 10.11
CA ILE A 120 3.71 6.68 9.65
C ILE A 120 3.94 7.34 8.28
N ALA A 121 5.19 7.62 7.91
CA ALA A 121 5.55 8.14 6.60
C ALA A 121 4.95 7.33 5.46
N LEU A 122 4.96 5.99 5.53
CA LEU A 122 4.41 5.14 4.46
C LEU A 122 2.88 5.16 4.42
N PRO A 123 2.13 4.84 5.51
CA PRO A 123 0.68 4.95 5.48
C PRO A 123 0.19 6.37 5.13
N ALA A 124 0.85 7.42 5.65
CA ALA A 124 0.51 8.80 5.32
C ALA A 124 0.71 9.08 3.83
N PHE A 125 1.82 8.63 3.23
CA PHE A 125 2.06 8.77 1.81
C PHE A 125 0.98 8.08 0.96
N LEU A 126 0.67 6.82 1.28
CA LEU A 126 -0.39 6.07 0.57
C LEU A 126 -1.76 6.72 0.74
N ALA A 127 -2.07 7.22 1.93
CA ALA A 127 -3.31 7.93 2.22
C ALA A 127 -3.41 9.24 1.43
N ILE A 128 -2.32 10.02 1.34
CA ILE A 128 -2.28 11.24 0.53
C ILE A 128 -2.51 10.91 -0.95
N MET A 129 -1.88 9.86 -1.49
CA MET A 129 -2.13 9.44 -2.87
C MET A 129 -3.60 9.09 -3.10
N ALA A 130 -4.19 8.26 -2.22
CA ALA A 130 -5.59 7.88 -2.30
C ALA A 130 -6.50 9.10 -2.21
N TYR A 131 -6.21 10.03 -1.31
CA TYR A 131 -6.95 11.27 -1.09
C TYR A 131 -6.93 12.16 -2.34
N LEU A 132 -5.76 12.32 -2.98
CA LEU A 132 -5.62 13.09 -4.22
C LEU A 132 -6.38 12.44 -5.38
N ILE A 133 -6.31 11.11 -5.52
CA ILE A 133 -7.06 10.37 -6.54
C ILE A 133 -8.56 10.54 -6.33
N TYR A 134 -9.03 10.41 -5.09
CA TYR A 134 -10.44 10.56 -4.73
C TYR A 134 -10.97 11.97 -5.08
N HIS A 135 -10.27 13.02 -4.64
CA HIS A 135 -10.65 14.40 -4.96
C HIS A 135 -10.55 14.70 -6.45
N GLY A 136 -9.48 14.23 -7.11
CA GLY A 136 -9.31 14.37 -8.56
C GLY A 136 -10.43 13.69 -9.35
N ALA A 137 -10.84 12.49 -8.94
CA ALA A 137 -11.96 11.76 -9.51
C ALA A 137 -13.28 12.53 -9.33
N GLY A 138 -13.54 12.99 -8.10
CA GLY A 138 -14.75 13.76 -7.77
C GLY A 138 -14.88 15.05 -8.59
N MET A 139 -13.79 15.83 -8.68
CA MET A 139 -13.73 17.05 -9.48
C MET A 139 -13.88 16.78 -10.99
N ARG A 140 -13.34 15.66 -11.49
CA ARG A 140 -13.49 15.28 -12.90
C ARG A 140 -14.93 14.88 -13.24
N SER A 141 -15.65 14.23 -12.33
CA SER A 141 -17.03 13.79 -12.56
C SER A 141 -18.06 14.91 -12.38
N HIS A 142 -17.85 15.85 -11.44
CA HIS A 142 -18.85 16.86 -11.07
C HIS A 142 -18.43 18.30 -11.43
N GLY A 143 -17.25 18.49 -12.02
CA GLY A 143 -16.63 19.81 -12.20
C GLY A 143 -16.07 20.37 -10.88
N PHE A 144 -15.13 21.32 -10.95
CA PHE A 144 -14.46 21.86 -9.76
C PHE A 144 -15.45 22.45 -8.75
N PHE A 145 -16.27 23.41 -9.17
CA PHE A 145 -17.27 24.05 -8.30
C PHE A 145 -18.44 23.11 -7.95
N GLY A 146 -18.84 22.23 -8.88
CA GLY A 146 -19.91 21.26 -8.63
C GLY A 146 -19.53 20.24 -7.58
N TYR A 147 -18.29 19.73 -7.62
CA TYR A 147 -17.75 18.83 -6.60
C TYR A 147 -17.83 19.45 -5.19
N PHE A 148 -17.31 20.66 -5.01
CA PHE A 148 -17.35 21.31 -3.69
C PHE A 148 -18.78 21.64 -3.25
N LYS A 149 -19.67 22.00 -4.17
CA LYS A 149 -21.10 22.20 -3.84
C LYS A 149 -21.74 20.90 -3.33
N HIS A 150 -21.52 19.79 -4.01
CA HIS A 150 -22.03 18.48 -3.59
C HIS A 150 -21.38 17.95 -2.31
N ALA A 151 -20.09 18.25 -2.10
CA ALA A 151 -19.36 17.81 -0.90
C ALA A 151 -19.73 18.62 0.34
N LEU A 152 -20.01 19.92 0.20
CA LEU A 152 -20.31 20.82 1.32
C LEU A 152 -21.80 20.95 1.62
N ILE A 153 -22.66 20.71 0.62
CA ILE A 153 -24.12 20.84 0.76
C ILE A 153 -24.75 19.48 0.42
N PRO A 154 -25.12 18.68 1.43
CA PRO A 154 -25.80 17.43 1.18
C PRO A 154 -27.16 17.68 0.51
N PRO A 155 -27.61 16.82 -0.40
CA PRO A 155 -28.95 16.95 -0.96
C PRO A 155 -30.00 16.74 0.14
N GLY A 156 -30.93 17.70 0.28
CA GLY A 156 -32.09 17.57 1.18
C GLY A 156 -31.94 18.19 2.58
N VAL A 157 -30.87 18.94 2.85
CA VAL A 157 -30.75 19.78 4.05
C VAL A 157 -30.98 21.25 3.65
N PRO A 158 -31.82 22.02 4.38
CA PRO A 158 -32.13 23.42 4.06
C PRO A 158 -30.90 24.34 4.14
#